data_AF-A0A2E6GJZ9-F1
#
_entry.id   AF-A0A2E6GJZ9-F1
#
_cell.length_a   1.000
_cell.length_b   1.000
_cell.length_c   1.000
_cell.angle_alpha   90.00
_cell.angle_beta   90.00
_cell.angle_gamma   90.00
#
_symmetry.space_group_name_H-M   'P 1'
#
loop_
_entity.id
_entity.type
_entity.pdbx_description
1 polymer ?
#
loop_
_entity_poly.entity_id
_entity_poly.type
_entity_poly.pdbx_seq_one_letter_code
_entity_poly.pdbx_strand_id
1 'polypeptide(L)'
;MDPILQSFLNGFPTLLLHFSVTLAMLGAGIWIYQHITPLHEMQLIRAGNTAAATSFSGAILGLAIPLAFCMATSVGILDIVIWGVVALVIQLLAFRLADFLLRGLPKRIEEGEIGAAILVAAVKLAVAMINAAAIAG
;
A
#
# COMPACT_ATOMS: atom_id res chain seq x y z
N MET A 1 39.91 3.88 -11.63
CA MET A 1 38.72 3.08 -11.22
C MET A 1 37.78 3.04 -12.41
N ASP A 2 37.22 1.88 -12.75
CA ASP A 2 36.32 1.78 -13.90
C ASP A 2 35.10 2.70 -13.72
N PRO A 3 34.73 3.50 -14.74
CA PRO A 3 33.59 4.41 -14.68
C PRO A 3 32.28 3.73 -14.24
N ILE A 4 32.13 2.45 -14.59
CA ILE A 4 31.00 1.60 -14.19
C ILE A 4 30.98 1.40 -12.67
N LEU A 5 32.12 1.09 -12.06
CA LEU A 5 32.22 0.82 -10.62
C LEU A 5 31.97 2.09 -9.81
N GLN A 6 32.42 3.26 -10.27
CA GLN A 6 32.14 4.53 -9.62
C GLN A 6 30.65 4.90 -9.66
N SER A 7 29.98 4.73 -10.81
CA SER A 7 28.53 4.95 -10.90
C SER A 7 27.74 4.02 -9.99
N PHE A 8 28.14 2.74 -9.89
CA PHE A 8 27.53 1.79 -8.96
C PHE A 8 27.70 2.22 -7.50
N LEU A 9 28.93 2.55 -7.08
CA LEU A 9 29.21 2.96 -5.70
C LEU A 9 28.48 4.24 -5.28
N ASN A 10 28.23 5.14 -6.22
CA ASN A 10 27.47 6.37 -5.97
C ASN A 10 25.95 6.12 -5.95
N GLY A 11 25.43 5.27 -6.83
CA GLY A 11 23.99 5.00 -6.93
C GLY A 11 23.46 4.02 -5.88
N PHE A 12 24.29 3.06 -5.46
CA PHE A 12 23.89 1.98 -4.55
C PHE A 12 23.42 2.47 -3.16
N PRO A 13 24.10 3.42 -2.48
CA PRO A 13 23.61 3.97 -1.22
C PRO A 13 22.25 4.66 -1.36
N THR A 14 22.05 5.42 -2.44
CA THR A 14 20.80 6.13 -2.72
C THR A 14 19.65 5.15 -2.93
N LEU A 15 19.89 4.09 -3.72
CA LEU A 15 18.94 3.00 -3.91
C LEU A 15 18.51 2.39 -2.57
N LEU A 16 19.48 2.01 -1.72
CA LEU A 16 19.19 1.40 -0.42
C LEU A 16 18.40 2.34 0.50
N LEU A 17 18.76 3.63 0.53
CA LEU A 17 18.06 4.62 1.35
C LEU A 17 16.63 4.85 0.88
N HIS A 18 16.41 5.09 -0.42
CA HIS A 18 15.08 5.30 -0.98
C HIS A 18 14.20 4.06 -0.80
N PHE A 19 14.74 2.87 -1.08
CA PHE A 19 14.04 1.61 -0.92
C PHE A 19 13.65 1.33 0.54
N SER A 20 14.60 1.47 1.47
CA SER A 20 14.36 1.18 2.89
C SER A 20 13.36 2.14 3.53
N VAL A 21 13.44 3.44 3.23
CA VAL A 21 12.47 4.43 3.71
C VAL A 21 11.07 4.13 3.17
N THR A 22 10.95 3.87 1.87
CA THR A 22 9.65 3.54 1.25
C THR A 22 9.06 2.25 1.83
N LEU A 23 9.90 1.24 2.09
CA LEU A 23 9.47 -0.01 2.73
C LEU A 23 9.03 0.22 4.19
N ALA A 24 9.73 1.06 4.95
CA ALA A 24 9.33 1.45 6.29
C ALA A 24 7.98 2.17 6.30
N MET A 25 7.76 3.07 5.33
CA MET A 25 6.47 3.75 5.15
C MET A 25 5.34 2.78 4.79
N LEU A 26 5.60 1.80 3.91
CA LEU A 26 4.63 0.75 3.61
C LEU A 26 4.29 -0.06 4.86
N GLY A 27 5.29 -0.47 5.64
CA GLY A 27 5.09 -1.19 6.90
C GLY A 27 4.25 -0.37 7.89
N ALA A 28 4.54 0.92 8.04
CA ALA A 28 3.75 1.82 8.86
C ALA A 28 2.30 1.96 8.34
N GLY A 29 2.11 2.12 7.03
CA GLY A 29 0.79 2.19 6.41
C GLY A 29 -0.04 0.93 6.63
N ILE A 30 0.57 -0.25 6.48
CA ILE A 30 -0.08 -1.55 6.77
C ILE A 30 -0.47 -1.63 8.25
N TRP A 31 0.43 -1.26 9.15
CA TRP A 31 0.17 -1.27 10.59
C TRP A 31 -1.00 -0.34 10.95
N ILE A 32 -1.01 0.89 10.42
CA ILE A 32 -2.12 1.84 10.61
C ILE A 32 -3.42 1.28 10.06
N TYR A 33 -3.40 0.75 8.83
CA TYR A 33 -4.57 0.17 8.18
C TYR A 33 -5.22 -0.95 9.04
N GLN A 34 -4.41 -1.85 9.60
CA GLN A 34 -4.89 -2.93 10.46
C GLN A 34 -5.54 -2.43 11.77
N HIS A 35 -5.14 -1.27 12.29
CA HIS A 35 -5.71 -0.70 13.52
C HIS A 35 -6.99 0.11 13.24
N ILE A 36 -7.11 0.67 12.04
CA ILE A 36 -8.29 1.47 11.63
C ILE A 36 -9.43 0.57 11.12
N THR A 37 -9.08 -0.58 10.54
CA THR A 37 -10.04 -1.53 9.96
C THR A 37 -10.55 -2.47 11.04
N PRO A 38 -11.87 -2.68 11.20
CA PRO A 38 -12.43 -3.52 12.26
C PRO A 38 -12.24 -5.03 12.03
N LEU A 39 -11.40 -5.43 11.07
CA LEU A 39 -11.25 -6.81 10.61
C LEU A 39 -9.91 -7.36 11.11
N HIS A 40 -9.93 -8.49 11.82
CA HIS A 40 -8.72 -9.19 12.28
C HIS A 40 -8.12 -10.05 11.15
N GLU A 41 -7.72 -9.40 10.05
CA GLU A 41 -7.30 -10.06 8.80
C GLU A 41 -6.24 -11.13 9.04
N MET A 42 -5.21 -10.84 9.83
CA MET A 42 -4.12 -11.78 10.09
C MET A 42 -4.59 -13.02 10.87
N GLN A 43 -5.59 -12.88 11.74
CA GLN A 43 -6.17 -14.02 12.46
C GLN A 43 -7.01 -14.87 11.51
N LEU A 44 -7.85 -14.24 10.68
CA LEU A 44 -8.67 -14.90 9.67
C LEU A 44 -7.80 -15.65 8.64
N ILE A 45 -6.72 -15.03 8.18
CA ILE A 45 -5.77 -15.64 7.23
C ILE A 45 -5.13 -16.88 7.86
N ARG A 46 -4.70 -16.80 9.13
CA ARG A 46 -4.15 -17.96 9.87
C ARG A 46 -5.17 -19.07 10.07
N ALA A 47 -6.46 -18.73 10.13
CA ALA A 47 -7.57 -19.68 10.17
C ALA A 47 -7.95 -20.25 8.79
N GLY A 48 -7.23 -19.89 7.71
CA GLY A 48 -7.47 -20.39 6.36
C GLY A 48 -8.52 -19.62 5.56
N ASN A 49 -8.93 -18.42 6.01
CA ASN A 49 -9.89 -17.60 5.29
C ASN A 49 -9.24 -16.92 4.07
N THR A 50 -9.50 -17.47 2.89
CA THR A 50 -9.00 -16.94 1.61
C THR A 50 -9.56 -15.54 1.30
N ALA A 51 -10.81 -15.24 1.67
CA ALA A 51 -11.40 -13.93 1.43
C ALA A 51 -10.66 -12.83 2.22
N ALA A 52 -10.27 -13.11 3.47
CA ALA A 52 -9.44 -12.20 4.25
C ALA A 52 -8.06 -11.99 3.61
N ALA A 53 -7.43 -13.07 3.11
CA ALA A 53 -6.16 -12.99 2.40
C ALA A 53 -6.25 -12.13 1.12
N THR A 54 -7.32 -12.31 0.33
CA THR A 54 -7.55 -11.55 -0.91
C THR A 54 -7.82 -10.08 -0.65
N SER A 55 -8.67 -9.74 0.33
CA SER A 55 -8.94 -8.35 0.68
C SER A 55 -7.68 -7.65 1.20
N PHE A 56 -6.93 -8.32 2.10
CA PHE A 56 -5.75 -7.77 2.72
C PHE A 56 -4.59 -7.58 1.72
N SER A 57 -4.41 -8.52 0.77
CA SER A 57 -3.42 -8.35 -0.29
C SER A 57 -3.73 -7.14 -1.19
N GLY A 58 -5.02 -6.92 -1.50
CA GLY A 58 -5.47 -5.71 -2.20
C GLY A 58 -5.14 -4.42 -1.44
N ALA A 59 -5.28 -4.43 -0.11
CA ALA A 59 -4.89 -3.29 0.72
C ALA A 59 -3.37 -3.06 0.72
N ILE A 60 -2.55 -4.10 0.92
CA ILE A 60 -1.08 -4.00 0.88
C ILE A 60 -0.61 -3.43 -0.45
N LEU A 61 -1.06 -4.02 -1.56
CA LEU A 61 -0.68 -3.58 -2.90
C LEU A 61 -1.21 -2.16 -3.17
N GLY A 62 -2.43 -1.85 -2.74
CA GLY A 62 -2.99 -0.53 -2.91
C GLY A 62 -2.28 0.57 -2.10
N LEU A 63 -1.61 0.25 -0.99
CA LEU A 63 -0.71 1.18 -0.30
C LEU A 63 0.66 1.28 -1.01
N ALA A 64 1.18 0.16 -1.51
CA ALA A 64 2.50 0.09 -2.11
C ALA A 64 2.59 0.85 -3.45
N ILE A 65 1.53 0.82 -4.26
CA ILE A 65 1.50 1.45 -5.60
C ILE A 65 1.82 2.96 -5.53
N PRO A 66 1.06 3.81 -4.80
CA PRO A 66 1.36 5.24 -4.77
C PRO A 66 2.69 5.55 -4.08
N LEU A 67 3.10 4.76 -3.08
CA LEU A 67 4.44 4.88 -2.47
C LEU A 67 5.58 4.62 -3.48
N ALA A 68 5.41 3.63 -4.37
CA ALA A 68 6.39 3.35 -5.41
C ALA A 68 6.52 4.53 -6.39
N PHE A 69 5.40 5.19 -6.73
CA PHE A 69 5.42 6.39 -7.55
C PHE A 69 6.05 7.59 -6.84
N CYS A 70 5.75 7.81 -5.54
CA CYS A 70 6.47 8.81 -4.74
C CYS A 70 7.99 8.59 -4.80
N MET A 71 8.45 7.36 -4.61
CA MET A 71 9.87 7.02 -4.69
C MET A 71 10.45 7.28 -6.09
N ALA A 72 9.70 6.97 -7.15
CA ALA A 72 10.15 7.10 -8.54
C ALA A 72 10.27 8.56 -8.99
N THR A 73 9.44 9.47 -8.48
CA THR A 73 9.43 10.88 -8.86
C THR A 73 10.21 11.79 -7.91
N SER A 74 10.66 11.28 -6.78
CA SER A 74 11.35 12.06 -5.75
C SER A 74 12.83 12.27 -6.04
N VAL A 75 13.31 13.50 -5.77
CA VAL A 75 14.74 13.85 -5.89
C VAL A 75 15.55 13.42 -4.66
N GLY A 76 14.90 13.26 -3.50
CA GLY A 76 15.56 12.83 -2.27
C GLY A 76 14.61 12.31 -1.20
N ILE A 77 15.17 11.85 -0.08
CA ILE A 77 14.44 11.16 0.99
C ILE A 77 13.29 12.00 1.57
N LEU A 78 13.51 13.30 1.80
CA LEU A 78 12.46 14.17 2.35
C LEU A 78 11.26 14.28 1.42
N ASP A 79 11.50 14.28 0.11
CA ASP A 79 10.46 14.34 -0.92
C ASP A 79 9.62 13.05 -0.89
N ILE A 80 10.28 11.89 -0.78
CA ILE A 80 9.62 10.57 -0.59
C ILE A 80 8.74 10.58 0.65
N VAL A 81 9.26 11.09 1.77
CA VAL A 81 8.53 11.07 3.04
C VAL A 81 7.31 11.98 2.98
N ILE A 82 7.44 13.21 2.45
CA ILE A 82 6.34 14.17 2.38
C ILE A 82 5.24 13.63 1.47
N TRP A 83 5.57 13.26 0.23
CA TRP A 83 4.58 12.76 -0.73
C TRP A 83 4.03 11.41 -0.33
N GLY A 84 4.87 10.52 0.22
CA GLY A 84 4.42 9.22 0.67
C GLY A 84 3.47 9.31 1.87
N VAL A 85 3.65 10.27 2.79
CA VAL A 85 2.68 10.50 3.88
C VAL A 85 1.35 10.99 3.30
N VAL A 86 1.37 11.95 2.38
CA VAL A 86 0.16 12.44 1.70
C VAL A 86 -0.55 11.30 0.97
N ALA A 87 0.21 10.50 0.21
CA ALA A 87 -0.27 9.33 -0.50
C ALA A 87 -0.96 8.34 0.44
N LEU A 88 -0.32 7.99 1.56
CA LEU A 88 -0.87 7.06 2.56
C LEU A 88 -2.15 7.60 3.20
N VAL A 89 -2.19 8.89 3.56
CA VAL A 89 -3.39 9.50 4.13
C VAL A 89 -4.56 9.43 3.14
N ILE A 90 -4.35 9.83 1.89
CA ILE A 90 -5.37 9.75 0.83
C ILE A 90 -5.83 8.30 0.65
N GLN A 91 -4.88 7.37 0.60
CA GLN A 91 -5.16 5.95 0.35
C GLN A 91 -5.99 5.32 1.48
N LEU A 92 -5.61 5.57 2.74
CA LEU A 92 -6.32 5.07 3.92
C LEU A 92 -7.73 5.64 4.02
N LEU A 93 -7.91 6.93 3.71
CA LEU A 93 -9.24 7.56 3.66
C LEU A 93 -10.11 6.95 2.55
N ALA A 94 -9.54 6.73 1.37
CA ALA A 94 -10.26 6.13 0.26
C ALA A 94 -10.63 4.67 0.52
N PHE A 95 -9.78 3.90 1.19
CA PHE A 95 -10.12 2.54 1.64
C PHE A 95 -11.28 2.54 2.61
N ARG A 96 -11.26 3.44 3.60
CA ARG A 96 -12.38 3.65 4.53
C ARG A 96 -13.69 3.97 3.81
N LEU A 97 -13.63 4.80 2.77
CA LEU A 97 -14.80 5.15 1.97
C LEU A 97 -15.30 3.96 1.15
N ALA A 98 -14.39 3.20 0.52
CA ALA A 98 -14.73 1.98 -0.22
C ALA A 98 -15.40 0.94 0.69
N ASP A 99 -14.85 0.74 1.89
CA ASP A 99 -15.40 -0.18 2.89
C ASP A 99 -16.79 0.27 3.38
N PHE A 100 -17.01 1.59 3.50
CA PHE A 100 -18.32 2.14 3.88
C PHE A 100 -19.38 1.98 2.77
N LEU A 101 -19.01 2.21 1.51
CA LEU A 101 -19.90 2.05 0.36
C LEU A 101 -20.32 0.58 0.18
N LEU A 102 -19.40 -0.35 0.43
CA LEU A 102 -19.63 -1.79 0.36
C LEU A 102 -20.12 -2.32 1.72
N ARG A 103 -21.35 -1.97 2.07
CA ARG A 103 -22.00 -2.30 3.34
C ARG A 103 -21.84 -3.77 3.74
N GLY A 104 -21.48 -4.00 5.00
CA GLY A 104 -21.35 -5.34 5.59
C GLY A 104 -20.08 -6.10 5.21
N LEU A 105 -19.14 -5.46 4.52
CA LEU A 105 -17.86 -6.04 4.09
C LEU A 105 -17.12 -6.84 5.18
N PRO A 106 -16.93 -6.32 6.40
CA PRO A 106 -16.19 -7.05 7.43
C PRO A 106 -16.80 -8.43 7.70
N LYS A 107 -18.12 -8.47 7.90
CA LYS A 107 -18.86 -9.71 8.15
C LYS A 107 -18.79 -10.68 6.96
N ARG A 108 -18.94 -10.16 5.73
CA ARG A 108 -18.86 -10.99 4.51
C ARG A 108 -17.46 -11.60 4.34
N ILE A 109 -16.41 -10.84 4.67
CA ILE A 109 -15.04 -11.36 4.66
C ILE A 109 -14.84 -12.40 5.76
N GLU A 110 -15.34 -12.16 6.99
CA GLU A 110 -15.30 -13.14 8.08
C GLU A 110 -15.99 -14.46 7.70
N GLU A 111 -17.12 -14.39 6.98
CA GLU A 111 -17.86 -15.53 6.44
C GLU A 111 -17.18 -16.21 5.23
N GLY A 112 -16.06 -15.65 4.75
CA GLY A 112 -15.27 -16.25 3.67
C GLY A 112 -15.78 -15.94 2.26
N GLU A 113 -16.59 -14.90 2.07
CA GLU A 113 -17.09 -14.52 0.74
C GLU A 113 -15.97 -13.97 -0.17
N ILE A 114 -15.40 -14.84 -0.98
CA ILE A 114 -14.31 -14.49 -1.91
C ILE A 114 -14.74 -13.42 -2.93
N GLY A 115 -16.00 -13.46 -3.41
CA GLY A 115 -16.49 -12.46 -4.38
C GLY A 115 -16.46 -11.03 -3.83
N ALA A 116 -16.85 -10.85 -2.56
CA ALA A 116 -16.77 -9.56 -1.88
C ALA A 116 -15.31 -9.11 -1.71
N ALA A 117 -14.42 -10.04 -1.34
CA ALA A 117 -13.00 -9.77 -1.16
C ALA A 117 -12.30 -9.36 -2.47
N ILE A 118 -12.60 -10.03 -3.59
CA ILE A 118 -12.05 -9.67 -4.91
C ILE A 118 -12.52 -8.27 -5.31
N LEU A 119 -13.81 -7.97 -5.14
CA LEU A 119 -14.36 -6.66 -5.48
C LEU A 119 -13.68 -5.54 -4.69
N VAL A 120 -13.59 -5.67 -3.36
CA VAL A 120 -12.95 -4.62 -2.55
C VAL A 120 -11.46 -4.51 -2.85
N ALA A 121 -10.75 -5.62 -3.09
CA ALA A 121 -9.35 -5.59 -3.50
C ALA A 121 -9.17 -4.85 -4.84
N ALA A 122 -10.02 -5.11 -5.82
CA ALA A 122 -10.01 -4.42 -7.11
C ALA A 122 -10.28 -2.92 -6.96
N VAL A 123 -11.24 -2.52 -6.12
CA VAL A 123 -11.52 -1.10 -5.83
C VAL A 123 -10.31 -0.43 -5.17
N LYS A 124 -9.70 -1.07 -4.17
CA LYS A 124 -8.50 -0.57 -3.49
C LYS A 124 -7.35 -0.34 -4.47
N LEU A 125 -7.11 -1.29 -5.38
CA LEU A 125 -6.10 -1.18 -6.44
C LEU A 125 -6.44 -0.08 -7.45
N ALA A 126 -7.70 0.02 -7.88
CA ALA A 126 -8.12 1.06 -8.82
C ALA A 126 -7.87 2.47 -8.28
N VAL A 127 -8.27 2.71 -7.02
CA VAL A 127 -7.99 3.98 -6.32
C VAL A 127 -6.50 4.22 -6.19
N ALA A 128 -5.71 3.19 -5.84
CA ALA A 128 -4.26 3.29 -5.72
C ALA A 128 -3.59 3.74 -7.02
N MET A 129 -4.02 3.20 -8.17
CA MET A 129 -3.51 3.60 -9.48
C MET A 129 -3.84 5.06 -9.81
N ILE A 130 -5.05 5.53 -9.46
CA ILE A 130 -5.44 6.93 -9.65
C ILE A 130 -4.61 7.86 -8.76
N ASN A 131 -4.42 7.49 -7.49
CA ASN A 131 -3.60 8.25 -6.54
C ASN A 131 -2.14 8.31 -7.01
N ALA A 132 -1.58 7.18 -7.45
CA ALA A 132 -0.24 7.11 -8.03
C ALA A 132 -0.09 8.00 -9.27
N ALA A 133 -1.08 8.00 -10.17
CA ALA A 133 -1.07 8.90 -11.33
C ALA A 133 -1.09 10.37 -10.91
N ALA A 134 -1.89 10.74 -9.90
CA ALA A 134 -1.94 12.11 -9.39
C ALA A 134 -0.60 12.56 -8.75
N ILE A 135 0.16 11.63 -8.17
CA ILE A 135 1.51 11.89 -7.64
C ILE A 135 2.54 12.01 -8.77
N ALA A 136 2.33 11.30 -9.88
CA ALA A 136 3.25 11.28 -11.00
C ALA A 136 3.27 12.58 -11.82
N GLY A 137 2.16 13.32 -11.84
CA GLY A 137 1.97 14.54 -12.63
C GLY A 137 0.98 14.35 -13.77
#